data_AF-A0A507F794-F1
#
_entry.id   AF-A0A507F794-F1
#
_cell.length_a   1.000
_cell.length_b   1.000
_cell.length_c   1.000
_cell.angle_alpha   90.00
_cell.angle_beta   90.00
_cell.angle_gamma   90.00
#
_symmetry.space_group_name_H-M   'P 1'
#
loop_
_entity.id
_entity.type
_entity.pdbx_description
1 polymer ?
#
loop_
_entity_poly.entity_id
_entity_poly.type
_entity_poly.pdbx_seq_one_letter_code
_entity_poly.pdbx_strand_id
1 'polypeptide(L)'
;MWVFGYGSLVWKVDFPYDKRIPGYVRGYVRRFWQGSTDHRGTPSTPGRVVTLIPYEEWLHTYGMADPHKHSPTDCCWGVAYKIPDEKIESVKAHLDHREKNGYQIFTSDVYHPDGGKDAEGNDLPVVKDAMVYVATGDNESFLGPVDLELMAKQIAETKGPSGWNADYLLGLCHSMRILAPHAPDPHLIELERAVLDALEASRHSSANSQPVLPHGSIREQDLEHLRALLDVDIKALLMGEKAANKAASLAHEAQDGVGRFSACTPSVDGQNIMLTVTAEARTVTDQTGHVNETVDTCVSFVDQHGRTRDLARSVVIIDESDR
;
A
#
# COMPACT_ATOMS: atom_id res chain seq x y z
N MET A 1 -17.29 12.17 14.99
CA MET A 1 -15.83 12.08 14.71
C MET A 1 -15.56 11.03 13.65
N TRP A 2 -14.50 11.18 12.85
CA TRP A 2 -14.05 10.15 11.89
C TRP A 2 -12.66 9.64 12.27
N VAL A 3 -12.38 8.36 12.01
CA VAL A 3 -11.07 7.73 12.20
C VAL A 3 -10.63 7.07 10.90
N PHE A 4 -9.42 7.36 10.43
CA PHE A 4 -8.84 6.72 9.25
C PHE A 4 -7.91 5.58 9.65
N GLY A 5 -8.15 4.40 9.09
CA GLY A 5 -7.34 3.21 9.27
C GLY A 5 -6.54 2.86 8.02
N TYR A 6 -5.22 2.80 8.13
CA TYR A 6 -4.28 2.46 7.03
C TYR A 6 -3.49 1.15 7.27
N GLY A 7 -3.63 0.56 8.46
CA GLY A 7 -3.01 -0.72 8.86
C GLY A 7 -4.06 -1.72 9.33
N SER A 8 -3.92 -2.25 10.54
CA SER A 8 -4.84 -3.24 11.13
C SER A 8 -6.33 -2.85 11.10
N LEU A 9 -6.66 -1.57 11.21
CA LEU A 9 -8.04 -1.07 11.14
C LEU A 9 -8.71 -1.25 9.77
N VAL A 10 -7.97 -1.62 8.73
CA VAL A 10 -8.57 -1.92 7.42
C VAL A 10 -9.39 -3.21 7.48
N TRP A 11 -8.93 -4.21 8.24
CA TRP A 11 -9.52 -5.55 8.30
C TRP A 11 -9.98 -5.99 9.70
N LYS A 12 -9.43 -5.39 10.75
CA LYS A 12 -9.73 -5.72 12.14
C LYS A 12 -10.10 -4.47 12.93
N VAL A 13 -11.42 -4.24 13.01
CA VAL A 13 -12.05 -3.17 13.78
C VAL A 13 -12.65 -3.77 15.04
N ASP A 14 -12.39 -3.14 16.18
CA ASP A 14 -12.82 -3.59 17.51
C ASP A 14 -13.59 -2.49 18.27
N PHE A 15 -14.13 -1.51 17.54
CA PHE A 15 -14.95 -0.42 18.07
C PHE A 15 -16.23 -0.21 17.26
N PRO A 16 -17.30 0.37 17.85
CA PRO A 16 -18.54 0.67 17.13
C PRO A 16 -18.36 1.81 16.12
N TYR A 17 -18.99 1.69 14.95
CA TYR A 17 -19.02 2.72 13.91
C TYR A 17 -20.39 2.76 13.21
N ASP A 18 -20.81 3.96 12.78
CA ASP A 18 -22.04 4.18 12.00
C ASP A 18 -21.82 3.98 10.50
N LYS A 19 -20.63 4.36 10.01
CA LYS A 19 -20.28 4.32 8.59
C LYS A 19 -18.85 3.83 8.40
N ARG A 20 -18.62 3.16 7.28
CA ARG A 20 -17.33 2.70 6.79
C ARG A 20 -17.17 3.13 5.34
N ILE A 21 -16.19 3.99 5.05
CA ILE A 21 -15.95 4.56 3.73
C ILE A 21 -14.51 4.24 3.29
N PRO A 22 -14.32 3.37 2.29
CA PRO A 22 -13.04 3.24 1.58
C PRO A 22 -12.57 4.58 1.04
N GLY A 23 -11.26 4.82 1.06
CA GLY A 23 -10.68 6.01 0.47
C GLY A 23 -9.19 6.08 0.73
N TYR A 24 -8.59 7.21 0.39
CA TYR A 24 -7.16 7.42 0.57
C TYR A 24 -6.87 8.78 1.17
N VAL A 25 -5.72 8.88 1.82
CA VAL A 25 -5.10 10.14 2.26
C VAL A 25 -3.92 10.48 1.38
N ARG A 26 -3.56 11.76 1.29
CA ARG A 26 -2.43 12.30 0.52
C ARG A 26 -1.33 12.82 1.45
N GLY A 27 -0.11 12.93 0.95
CA GLY A 27 1.01 13.52 1.69
C GLY A 27 1.60 12.61 2.78
N TYR A 28 1.36 11.30 2.70
CA TYR A 28 1.88 10.31 3.64
C TYR A 28 2.39 9.06 2.93
N VAL A 29 3.52 8.55 3.41
CA VAL A 29 4.14 7.31 2.97
C VAL A 29 3.88 6.21 4.00
N ARG A 30 3.30 5.09 3.58
CA ARG A 30 3.07 3.93 4.47
C ARG A 30 4.26 2.98 4.47
N ARG A 31 4.82 2.66 5.64
CA ARG A 31 5.97 1.73 5.77
C ARG A 31 5.90 0.85 7.00
N PHE A 32 6.43 -0.37 6.90
CA PHE A 32 6.63 -1.33 8.01
C PHE A 32 7.81 -0.95 8.93
N TRP A 33 7.90 0.32 9.28
CA TRP A 33 9.02 0.90 10.03
C TRP A 33 8.71 1.14 11.50
N GLN A 34 7.52 0.75 11.96
CA GLN A 34 7.16 0.83 13.37
C GLN A 34 7.41 -0.51 14.07
N GLY A 35 8.13 -0.47 15.18
CA GLY A 35 8.32 -1.58 16.10
C GLY A 35 7.05 -1.88 16.89
N SER A 36 6.68 -3.15 17.00
CA SER A 36 5.57 -3.61 17.83
C SER A 36 6.06 -4.52 18.95
N THR A 37 5.99 -4.03 20.19
CA THR A 37 6.47 -4.73 21.39
C THR A 37 5.36 -5.37 22.22
N ASP A 38 4.09 -5.09 21.89
CA ASP A 38 2.90 -5.45 22.67
C ASP A 38 1.81 -6.18 21.86
N HIS A 39 1.91 -6.19 20.54
CA HIS A 39 0.95 -6.83 19.65
C HIS A 39 1.57 -7.91 18.77
N ARG A 40 2.52 -7.53 17.91
CA ARG A 40 3.10 -8.42 16.89
C ARG A 40 4.52 -8.89 17.21
N GLY A 41 5.10 -8.38 18.29
CA GLY A 41 6.30 -8.92 18.90
C GLY A 41 6.24 -8.80 20.42
N THR A 42 7.42 -8.79 21.02
CA THR A 42 7.62 -8.62 22.47
C THR A 42 8.64 -7.49 22.71
N PRO A 43 8.81 -6.99 23.95
CA PRO A 43 9.85 -5.99 24.22
C PRO A 43 11.27 -6.47 23.88
N SER A 44 11.56 -7.77 24.02
CA SER A 44 12.86 -8.36 23.67
C SER A 44 13.01 -8.68 22.18
N THR A 45 11.90 -8.92 21.49
CA THR A 45 11.86 -9.29 20.06
C THR A 45 10.73 -8.52 19.40
N PRO A 46 10.92 -7.22 19.11
CA PRO A 46 9.87 -6.39 18.53
C PRO A 46 9.50 -6.90 17.14
N GLY A 47 8.20 -6.89 16.85
CA GLY A 47 7.69 -7.08 15.50
C GLY A 47 7.80 -5.80 14.67
N ARG A 48 7.35 -5.83 13.41
CA ARG A 48 7.20 -4.67 12.53
C ARG A 48 5.75 -4.50 12.08
N VAL A 49 5.20 -3.29 12.23
CA VAL A 49 3.86 -2.90 11.79
C VAL A 49 3.94 -1.61 10.97
N VAL A 50 2.84 -1.25 10.29
CA VAL A 50 2.84 -0.02 9.49
C VAL A 50 2.76 1.24 10.34
N THR A 51 3.44 2.28 9.89
CA THR A 51 3.17 3.68 10.23
C THR A 51 2.95 4.49 8.95
N LEU A 52 2.43 5.70 9.10
CA LEU A 52 2.52 6.75 8.10
C LEU A 52 3.67 7.68 8.45
N ILE A 53 4.35 8.17 7.41
CA ILE A 53 5.43 9.15 7.53
C ILE A 53 5.00 10.33 6.64
N PRO A 54 4.97 11.57 7.13
CA PRO A 54 4.73 12.73 6.28
C PRO A 54 5.66 12.72 5.07
N TYR A 55 5.13 12.98 3.87
CA TYR A 55 5.90 12.87 2.62
C TYR A 55 7.18 13.71 2.65
N GLU A 56 7.12 14.94 3.14
CA GLU A 56 8.29 15.83 3.25
C GLU A 56 9.37 15.27 4.19
N GLU A 57 8.98 14.71 5.34
CA GLU A 57 9.91 14.06 6.27
C GLU A 57 10.57 12.84 5.62
N TRP A 58 9.76 12.02 4.94
CA TRP A 58 10.24 10.86 4.21
C TRP A 58 11.22 11.27 3.10
N LEU A 59 10.87 12.23 2.26
CA LEU A 59 11.66 12.68 1.13
C LEU A 59 13.05 13.14 1.56
N HIS A 60 13.12 13.97 2.61
CA HIS A 60 14.36 14.59 3.07
C HIS A 60 15.21 13.69 3.98
N THR A 61 14.59 12.76 4.70
CA THR A 61 15.29 11.97 5.73
C THR A 61 15.54 10.52 5.31
N TYR A 62 14.59 9.91 4.61
CA TYR A 62 14.57 8.46 4.36
C TYR A 62 14.55 8.09 2.87
N GLY A 63 14.15 9.01 1.98
CA GLY A 63 13.88 8.73 0.57
C GLY A 63 15.09 8.19 -0.20
N MET A 64 16.32 8.51 0.24
CA MET A 64 17.54 7.94 -0.33
C MET A 64 17.80 6.49 0.10
N ALA A 65 17.42 6.12 1.33
CA ALA A 65 17.60 4.78 1.90
C ALA A 65 16.43 3.85 1.60
N ASP A 66 15.26 4.39 1.25
CA ASP A 66 14.08 3.62 0.89
C ASP A 66 14.14 3.15 -0.58
N PRO A 67 14.18 1.83 -0.84
CA PRO A 67 14.13 1.31 -2.21
C PRO A 67 12.77 1.56 -2.87
N HIS A 68 11.70 1.72 -2.08
CA HIS A 68 10.36 2.00 -2.58
C HIS A 68 10.18 3.52 -2.68
N LYS A 69 10.40 4.08 -3.87
CA LYS A 69 10.18 5.51 -4.11
C LYS A 69 8.70 5.89 -3.95
N HIS A 70 8.46 7.16 -3.64
CA HIS A 70 7.14 7.73 -3.46
C HIS A 70 7.09 9.09 -4.15
N SER A 71 6.00 9.37 -4.83
CA SER A 71 5.70 10.65 -5.46
C SER A 71 4.81 11.51 -4.54
N PRO A 72 4.84 12.85 -4.63
CA PRO A 72 3.89 13.71 -3.91
C PRO A 72 2.43 13.46 -4.32
N THR A 73 2.19 12.85 -5.50
CA THR A 73 0.85 12.46 -5.98
C THR A 73 0.41 11.09 -5.50
N ASP A 74 1.29 10.31 -4.89
CA ASP A 74 0.94 9.00 -4.37
C ASP A 74 -0.01 9.13 -3.18
N CYS A 75 -0.80 8.08 -2.98
CA CYS A 75 -1.86 8.07 -1.99
C CYS A 75 -1.81 6.82 -1.12
N CYS A 76 -2.14 6.99 0.15
CA CYS A 76 -2.23 5.89 1.09
C CYS A 76 -3.68 5.47 1.25
N TRP A 77 -4.02 4.32 0.67
CA TRP A 77 -5.36 3.74 0.75
C TRP A 77 -5.65 3.11 2.11
N GLY A 78 -6.89 3.28 2.54
CA GLY A 78 -7.40 2.83 3.83
C GLY A 78 -8.91 3.03 3.96
N VAL A 79 -9.38 3.12 5.19
CA VAL A 79 -10.82 3.17 5.49
C VAL A 79 -11.12 4.22 6.55
N ALA A 80 -12.07 5.10 6.26
CA ALA A 80 -12.62 6.05 7.21
C ALA A 80 -13.85 5.47 7.93
N TYR A 81 -13.86 5.54 9.25
CA TYR A 81 -14.95 5.08 10.11
C TYR A 81 -15.62 6.25 10.81
N LYS A 82 -16.94 6.39 10.67
CA LYS A 82 -17.71 7.38 11.44
C LYS A 82 -18.02 6.80 12.81
N ILE A 83 -17.53 7.44 13.86
CA ILE A 83 -17.81 7.03 15.24
C ILE A 83 -19.14 7.66 15.70
N PRO A 84 -20.06 6.89 16.31
CA PRO A 84 -21.28 7.43 16.91
C PRO A 84 -20.94 8.47 17.96
N ASP A 85 -21.70 9.56 18.03
CA ASP A 85 -21.35 10.72 18.86
C ASP A 85 -21.26 10.34 20.35
N GLU A 86 -22.14 9.45 20.82
CA GLU A 86 -22.15 8.94 22.20
C GLU A 86 -21.01 7.95 22.52
N LYS A 87 -20.23 7.53 21.52
CA LYS A 87 -19.10 6.60 21.67
C LYS A 87 -17.73 7.26 21.47
N ILE A 88 -17.69 8.51 21.01
CA ILE A 88 -16.44 9.23 20.67
C ILE A 88 -15.39 9.11 21.78
N GLU A 89 -15.73 9.46 23.02
CA GLU A 89 -14.77 9.44 24.13
C GLU A 89 -14.24 8.04 24.40
N SER A 90 -15.13 7.04 24.44
CA SER A 90 -14.74 5.64 24.70
C SER A 90 -13.87 5.05 23.58
N VAL A 91 -14.17 5.37 22.32
CA VAL A 91 -13.40 4.89 21.17
C VAL A 91 -12.06 5.59 21.11
N LYS A 92 -12.02 6.91 21.36
CA LYS A 92 -10.75 7.65 21.43
C LYS A 92 -9.87 7.10 22.55
N ALA A 93 -10.40 6.89 23.75
CA ALA A 93 -9.65 6.31 24.86
C ALA A 93 -9.13 4.89 24.56
N HIS A 94 -9.95 4.07 23.88
CA HIS A 94 -9.54 2.73 23.42
C HIS A 94 -8.41 2.80 22.39
N LEU A 95 -8.52 3.68 21.40
CA LEU A 95 -7.49 3.86 20.36
C LEU A 95 -6.22 4.48 20.92
N ASP A 96 -6.33 5.49 21.78
CA ASP A 96 -5.19 6.06 22.51
C ASP A 96 -4.48 4.99 23.35
N HIS A 97 -5.21 3.99 23.86
CA HIS A 97 -4.62 2.86 24.55
C HIS A 97 -3.94 1.87 23.61
N ARG A 98 -4.55 1.61 22.46
CA ARG A 98 -4.03 0.69 21.45
C ARG A 98 -2.77 1.21 20.78
N GLU A 99 -2.66 2.53 20.61
CA GLU A 99 -1.56 3.18 19.89
C GLU A 99 -0.54 3.85 20.85
N LYS A 100 -0.45 3.36 22.10
CA LYS A 100 0.40 3.92 23.18
C LYS A 100 1.89 4.01 22.86
N ASN A 101 2.38 3.27 21.87
CA ASN A 101 3.80 3.22 21.52
C ASN A 101 4.19 4.39 20.60
N GLY A 102 3.91 5.62 21.04
CA GLY A 102 4.40 6.87 20.43
C GLY A 102 3.68 7.37 19.18
N TYR A 103 2.49 6.85 18.86
CA TYR A 103 1.67 7.44 17.80
C TYR A 103 1.12 8.80 18.24
N GLN A 104 1.25 9.79 17.35
CA GLN A 104 0.65 11.10 17.48
C GLN A 104 -0.66 11.15 16.67
N ILE A 105 -1.57 12.05 17.06
CA ILE A 105 -2.86 12.21 16.37
C ILE A 105 -2.76 13.40 15.41
N PHE A 106 -3.06 13.13 14.15
CA PHE A 106 -3.21 14.15 13.10
C PHE A 106 -4.64 14.11 12.53
N THR A 107 -4.99 15.14 11.77
CA THR A 107 -6.21 15.16 10.95
C THR A 107 -5.85 15.15 9.49
N SER A 108 -6.58 14.37 8.69
CA SER A 108 -6.41 14.32 7.25
C SER A 108 -7.75 14.19 6.53
N ASP A 109 -7.85 14.86 5.39
CA ASP A 109 -8.96 14.70 4.48
C ASP A 109 -8.84 13.37 3.72
N VAL A 110 -9.96 12.68 3.57
CA VAL A 110 -10.04 11.38 2.87
C VAL A 110 -10.77 11.58 1.56
N TYR A 111 -10.16 11.08 0.49
CA TYR A 111 -10.63 11.20 -0.88
C TYR A 111 -11.03 9.83 -1.44
N HIS A 112 -11.83 9.83 -2.50
CA HIS A 112 -12.21 8.64 -3.25
C HIS A 112 -12.31 8.99 -4.74
N PRO A 113 -11.95 8.10 -5.68
CA PRO A 113 -12.04 8.38 -7.13
C PRO A 113 -13.47 8.74 -7.58
N ASP A 114 -14.48 8.11 -6.98
CA ASP A 114 -15.90 8.42 -7.21
C ASP A 114 -16.40 9.62 -6.38
N GLY A 115 -15.49 10.39 -5.79
CA GLY A 115 -15.79 11.61 -5.04
C GLY A 115 -16.27 12.75 -5.93
N GLY A 116 -16.81 13.79 -5.30
CA GLY A 116 -17.15 15.03 -6.01
C GLY A 116 -15.89 15.75 -6.47
N LYS A 117 -16.04 16.64 -7.44
CA LYS A 117 -15.01 17.61 -7.83
C LYS A 117 -15.54 19.02 -7.60
N ASP A 118 -14.67 19.97 -7.29
CA ASP A 118 -15.02 21.39 -7.22
C ASP A 118 -15.20 21.99 -8.64
N ALA A 119 -15.49 23.29 -8.71
CA ALA A 119 -15.70 23.97 -9.99
C ALA A 119 -14.43 24.03 -10.84
N GLU A 120 -13.27 23.92 -10.19
CA GLU A 120 -11.93 23.93 -10.76
C GLU A 120 -11.46 22.51 -11.15
N GLY A 121 -12.23 21.47 -10.82
CA GLY A 121 -11.94 20.07 -11.15
C GLY A 121 -11.08 19.32 -10.12
N ASN A 122 -10.75 19.95 -8.99
CA ASN A 122 -10.01 19.32 -7.89
C ASN A 122 -10.92 18.34 -7.14
N ASP A 123 -10.34 17.25 -6.65
CA ASP A 123 -11.09 16.28 -5.86
C ASP A 123 -11.58 16.89 -4.55
N LEU A 124 -12.87 16.73 -4.28
CA LEU A 124 -13.47 17.06 -2.99
C LEU A 124 -13.33 15.86 -2.04
N PRO A 125 -12.98 16.10 -0.77
CA PRO A 125 -12.90 15.03 0.20
C PRO A 125 -14.28 14.42 0.46
N VAL A 126 -14.34 13.09 0.49
CA VAL A 126 -15.55 12.35 0.89
C VAL A 126 -15.71 12.33 2.41
N VAL A 127 -14.63 12.53 3.16
CA VAL A 127 -14.61 12.74 4.61
C VAL A 127 -13.59 13.84 4.92
N LYS A 128 -14.02 14.86 5.68
CA LYS A 128 -13.13 15.92 6.16
C LYS A 128 -12.60 15.61 7.57
N ASP A 129 -11.37 16.04 7.83
CA ASP A 129 -10.74 16.04 9.16
C ASP A 129 -10.82 14.68 9.88
N ALA A 130 -10.54 13.59 9.16
CA ALA A 130 -10.48 12.27 9.77
C ALA A 130 -9.25 12.16 10.69
N MET A 131 -9.46 11.65 11.89
CA MET A 131 -8.41 11.41 12.86
C MET A 131 -7.50 10.26 12.39
N VAL A 132 -6.19 10.50 12.36
CA VAL A 132 -5.18 9.53 11.92
C VAL A 132 -4.11 9.40 12.99
N TYR A 133 -3.79 8.18 13.39
CA TYR A 133 -2.66 7.89 14.28
C TYR A 133 -1.40 7.74 13.44
N VAL A 134 -0.37 8.55 13.66
CA VAL A 134 0.88 8.57 12.89
C VAL A 134 2.05 8.43 13.86
N ALA A 135 2.90 7.42 13.68
CA ALA A 135 4.16 7.34 14.42
C ALA A 135 5.24 8.04 13.59
N THR A 136 5.65 9.21 14.06
CA THR A 136 6.70 10.04 13.46
C THR A 136 8.09 9.44 13.70
N GLY A 137 9.12 9.91 12.97
CA GLY A 137 10.50 9.43 13.14
C GLY A 137 11.08 9.63 14.55
N ASP A 138 10.52 10.54 15.35
CA ASP A 138 10.91 10.80 16.74
C ASP A 138 10.37 9.77 17.75
N ASN A 139 9.55 8.82 17.30
CA ASN A 139 8.99 7.78 18.14
C ASN A 139 10.06 6.77 18.57
N GLU A 140 10.16 6.46 19.86
CA GLU A 140 11.11 5.46 20.41
C GLU A 140 10.96 4.07 19.79
N SER A 141 9.76 3.75 19.30
CA SER A 141 9.46 2.50 18.61
C SER A 141 9.63 2.59 17.08
N PHE A 142 10.07 3.72 16.53
CA PHE A 142 10.41 3.84 15.11
C PHE A 142 11.72 3.10 14.83
N LEU A 143 11.65 2.04 14.03
CA LEU A 143 12.79 1.22 13.64
C LEU A 143 13.43 1.69 12.33
N GLY A 144 12.73 2.50 11.54
CA GLY A 144 13.22 3.05 10.29
C GLY A 144 13.43 2.03 9.17
N PRO A 145 14.04 2.49 8.05
CA PRO A 145 14.38 1.67 6.91
C PRO A 145 15.45 0.63 7.27
N VAL A 146 15.31 -0.55 6.68
CA VAL A 146 16.27 -1.66 6.72
C VAL A 146 16.11 -2.45 5.43
N ASP A 147 17.12 -3.23 5.03
CA ASP A 147 17.03 -4.17 3.91
C ASP A 147 15.74 -5.00 3.99
N LEU A 148 15.09 -5.17 2.83
CA LEU A 148 13.79 -5.80 2.71
C LEU A 148 13.82 -7.23 3.26
N GLU A 149 14.90 -7.97 3.00
CA GLU A 149 15.11 -9.34 3.46
C GLU A 149 15.23 -9.43 4.99
N LEU A 150 15.90 -8.45 5.62
CA LEU A 150 15.99 -8.37 7.08
C LEU A 150 14.64 -8.02 7.69
N MET A 151 13.91 -7.09 7.08
CA MET A 151 12.54 -6.74 7.47
C MET A 151 11.62 -7.96 7.39
N ALA A 152 11.69 -8.69 6.28
CA ALA A 152 10.89 -9.87 6.02
C ALA A 152 11.21 -10.99 7.02
N LYS A 153 12.50 -11.24 7.27
CA LYS A 153 12.93 -12.22 8.27
C LYS A 153 12.39 -11.87 9.67
N GLN A 154 12.50 -10.61 10.08
CA GLN A 154 11.96 -10.16 11.37
C GLN A 154 10.44 -10.41 11.45
N ILE A 155 9.69 -10.09 10.39
CA ILE A 155 8.24 -10.32 10.33
C ILE A 155 7.90 -11.82 10.34
N ALA A 156 8.68 -12.66 9.67
CA ALA A 156 8.46 -14.10 9.62
C ALA A 156 8.70 -14.80 10.97
N GLU A 157 9.65 -14.29 11.76
CA GLU A 157 10.12 -14.95 12.99
C GLU A 157 9.46 -14.40 14.28
N THR A 158 8.79 -13.25 14.23
CA THR A 158 8.24 -12.59 15.42
C THR A 158 6.77 -12.92 15.68
N LYS A 159 6.44 -13.08 16.97
CA LYS A 159 5.09 -13.30 17.48
C LYS A 159 4.89 -12.47 18.74
N GLY A 160 3.75 -11.80 18.82
CA GLY A 160 3.31 -11.12 20.03
C GLY A 160 1.96 -11.62 20.54
N PRO A 161 1.40 -10.95 21.55
CA PRO A 161 0.09 -11.29 22.13
C PRO A 161 -1.07 -11.32 21.12
N SER A 162 -1.00 -10.51 20.06
CA SER A 162 -2.00 -10.44 18.99
C SER A 162 -1.78 -11.47 17.88
N GLY A 163 -0.81 -12.37 18.03
CA GLY A 163 -0.46 -13.41 17.07
C GLY A 163 0.85 -13.14 16.32
N TRP A 164 1.05 -13.88 15.23
CA TRP A 164 2.25 -13.77 14.41
C TRP A 164 2.30 -12.43 13.68
N ASN A 165 3.51 -11.92 13.46
CA ASN A 165 3.67 -10.68 12.70
C ASN A 165 3.34 -10.90 11.22
N ALA A 166 3.64 -12.08 10.65
CA ALA A 166 3.24 -12.43 9.28
C ALA A 166 1.72 -12.30 9.06
N ASP A 167 0.89 -12.71 10.02
CA ASP A 167 -0.59 -12.57 9.94
C ASP A 167 -1.03 -11.10 9.79
N TYR A 168 -0.25 -10.15 10.34
CA TYR A 168 -0.52 -8.72 10.17
C TYR A 168 -0.29 -8.28 8.73
N LEU A 169 0.89 -8.60 8.18
CA LEU A 169 1.26 -8.20 6.82
C LEU A 169 0.30 -8.81 5.81
N LEU A 170 0.11 -10.14 5.86
CA LEU A 170 -0.73 -10.86 4.90
C LEU A 170 -2.19 -10.39 4.98
N GLY A 171 -2.70 -10.12 6.18
CA GLY A 171 -4.03 -9.56 6.38
C GLY A 171 -4.18 -8.16 5.76
N LEU A 172 -3.16 -7.32 5.87
CA LEU A 172 -3.12 -6.00 5.25
C LEU A 172 -3.08 -6.10 3.73
N CYS A 173 -2.16 -6.89 3.16
CA CYS A 173 -2.00 -7.03 1.72
C CYS A 173 -3.28 -7.58 1.06
N HIS A 174 -3.87 -8.63 1.64
CA HIS A 174 -5.15 -9.16 1.16
C HIS A 174 -6.27 -8.11 1.19
N SER A 175 -6.32 -7.31 2.25
CA SER A 175 -7.35 -6.27 2.38
C SER A 175 -7.14 -5.12 1.41
N MET A 176 -5.89 -4.74 1.13
CA MET A 176 -5.56 -3.72 0.13
C MET A 176 -5.96 -4.17 -1.28
N ARG A 177 -5.71 -5.44 -1.66
CA ARG A 177 -6.18 -5.98 -2.95
C ARG A 177 -7.69 -5.89 -3.13
N ILE A 178 -8.47 -6.05 -2.06
CA ILE A 178 -9.94 -5.94 -2.11
C ILE A 178 -10.37 -4.47 -2.14
N LEU A 179 -9.76 -3.66 -1.28
CA LEU A 179 -10.15 -2.27 -1.02
C LEU A 179 -9.79 -1.34 -2.18
N ALA A 180 -8.58 -1.49 -2.69
CA ALA A 180 -7.96 -0.60 -3.65
C ALA A 180 -7.12 -1.42 -4.64
N PRO A 181 -7.73 -2.35 -5.41
CA PRO A 181 -7.00 -3.14 -6.40
C PRO A 181 -6.20 -2.20 -7.29
N HIS A 182 -6.86 -1.15 -7.81
CA HIS A 182 -6.33 -0.13 -8.69
C HIS A 182 -5.18 0.74 -8.13
N ALA A 183 -4.80 0.59 -6.86
CA ALA A 183 -3.72 1.36 -6.25
C ALA A 183 -2.76 0.41 -5.51
N PRO A 184 -2.00 -0.42 -6.25
CA PRO A 184 -1.04 -1.33 -5.65
C PRO A 184 0.01 -0.55 -4.84
N ASP A 185 0.37 -1.07 -3.67
CA ASP A 185 1.41 -0.51 -2.81
C ASP A 185 2.70 -1.34 -2.99
N PRO A 186 3.72 -0.82 -3.68
CA PRO A 186 4.94 -1.57 -3.99
C PRO A 186 5.65 -2.09 -2.73
N HIS A 187 5.64 -1.31 -1.65
CA HIS A 187 6.25 -1.71 -0.40
C HIS A 187 5.55 -2.92 0.21
N LEU A 188 4.22 -2.93 0.22
CA LEU A 188 3.44 -4.07 0.71
C LEU A 188 3.64 -5.32 -0.15
N ILE A 189 3.64 -5.16 -1.47
CA ILE A 189 3.73 -6.27 -2.43
C ILE A 189 5.10 -6.94 -2.34
N GLU A 190 6.18 -6.16 -2.36
CA GLU A 190 7.53 -6.72 -2.29
C GLU A 190 7.84 -7.32 -0.91
N LEU A 191 7.37 -6.68 0.17
CA LEU A 191 7.53 -7.22 1.52
C LEU A 191 6.71 -8.51 1.71
N GLU A 192 5.51 -8.60 1.14
CA GLU A 192 4.71 -9.83 1.15
C GLU A 192 5.46 -10.98 0.49
N ARG A 193 6.05 -10.75 -0.70
CA ARG A 193 6.89 -11.74 -1.38
C ARG A 193 8.04 -12.22 -0.48
N ALA A 194 8.82 -11.27 0.03
CA ALA A 194 9.99 -11.58 0.85
C ALA A 194 9.63 -12.34 2.13
N VAL A 195 8.49 -12.03 2.76
CA VAL A 195 8.01 -12.76 3.95
C VAL A 195 7.56 -14.17 3.59
N LEU A 196 6.84 -14.35 2.49
CA LEU A 196 6.43 -15.69 2.04
C LEU A 196 7.64 -16.58 1.71
N ASP A 197 8.69 -16.01 1.13
CA ASP A 197 9.95 -16.71 0.85
C ASP A 197 10.69 -17.07 2.15
N ALA A 198 10.76 -16.15 3.12
CA ALA A 198 11.37 -16.40 4.43
C ALA A 198 10.63 -17.50 5.21
N LEU A 199 9.29 -17.50 5.17
CA LEU A 199 8.46 -18.54 5.77
C LEU A 199 8.70 -19.91 5.12
N GLU A 200 9.01 -19.96 3.83
CA GLU A 200 9.31 -21.22 3.14
C GLU A 200 10.73 -21.72 3.42
N ALA A 201 11.72 -20.81 3.46
CA ALA A 201 13.09 -21.16 3.80
C ALA A 201 13.22 -21.74 5.22
N SER A 202 12.45 -21.20 6.18
CA SER A 202 12.40 -21.72 7.55
C SER A 202 11.80 -23.14 7.62
N ARG A 203 10.83 -23.48 6.75
CA ARG A 203 10.29 -24.85 6.64
C ARG A 203 11.34 -25.85 6.18
N HIS A 204 12.06 -25.53 5.11
CA HIS A 204 13.09 -26.42 4.54
C HIS A 204 14.26 -26.65 5.50
N SER A 205 14.62 -25.64 6.28
CA SER A 205 15.66 -25.73 7.31
C SER A 205 15.24 -26.59 8.52
N SER A 206 13.94 -26.71 8.77
CA SER A 206 13.37 -27.47 9.90
C SER A 206 13.12 -28.96 9.58
N ALA A 207 13.44 -29.44 8.39
CA ALA A 207 13.23 -30.85 8.02
C ALA A 207 14.07 -31.86 8.84
N ASN A 208 15.02 -31.39 9.66
CA ASN A 208 15.83 -32.21 10.58
C ASN A 208 15.44 -32.09 12.08
N SER A 209 14.43 -31.29 12.43
CA SER A 209 13.90 -31.17 13.80
C SER A 209 12.50 -30.57 13.74
N GLN A 210 11.50 -31.23 14.34
CA GLN A 210 10.06 -30.92 14.23
C GLN A 210 9.77 -29.47 13.79
N PRO A 211 9.12 -29.25 12.63
CA PRO A 211 8.89 -27.92 12.11
C PRO A 211 8.02 -27.13 13.08
N VAL A 212 8.61 -26.11 13.72
CA VAL A 212 7.83 -25.08 14.38
C VAL A 212 7.38 -24.15 13.26
N LEU A 213 6.32 -24.55 12.56
CA LEU A 213 5.53 -23.58 11.81
C LEU A 213 5.16 -22.47 12.78
N PRO A 214 5.09 -21.21 12.33
CA PRO A 214 4.24 -20.28 13.00
C PRO A 214 2.81 -20.84 12.97
N HIS A 215 2.40 -21.57 14.02
CA HIS A 215 1.01 -21.94 14.24
C HIS A 215 0.25 -20.65 14.52
N GLY A 216 -0.09 -19.98 13.43
CA GLY A 216 -1.01 -18.88 13.27
C GLY A 216 -2.15 -19.31 12.37
N SER A 217 -3.17 -18.48 12.32
CA SER A 217 -4.50 -18.69 11.76
C SER A 217 -4.59 -19.09 10.27
N ILE A 218 -3.48 -19.14 9.54
CA ILE A 218 -3.41 -19.24 8.08
C ILE A 218 -3.02 -20.67 7.67
N ARG A 219 -3.90 -21.36 6.93
CA ARG A 219 -3.67 -22.73 6.47
C ARG A 219 -2.80 -22.72 5.21
N GLU A 220 -2.21 -23.87 4.87
CA GLU A 220 -1.36 -24.02 3.68
C GLU A 220 -2.07 -23.61 2.38
N GLN A 221 -3.33 -24.02 2.22
CA GLN A 221 -4.18 -23.61 1.09
C GLN A 221 -4.36 -22.08 1.01
N ASP A 222 -4.40 -21.41 2.15
CA ASP A 222 -4.54 -19.95 2.20
C ASP A 222 -3.24 -19.27 1.72
N LEU A 223 -2.07 -19.88 1.97
CA LEU A 223 -0.76 -19.37 1.48
C LEU A 223 -0.58 -19.56 -0.02
N GLU A 224 -0.96 -20.72 -0.56
CA GLU A 224 -0.94 -20.95 -2.02
C GLU A 224 -1.85 -19.96 -2.75
N HIS A 225 -3.05 -19.72 -2.20
CA HIS A 225 -3.97 -18.73 -2.74
C HIS A 225 -3.39 -17.31 -2.69
N LEU A 226 -2.77 -16.91 -1.58
CA LEU A 226 -2.13 -15.59 -1.45
C LEU A 226 -0.96 -15.42 -2.43
N ARG A 227 -0.16 -16.48 -2.66
CA ARG A 227 0.91 -16.47 -3.66
C ARG A 227 0.38 -16.28 -5.08
N ALA A 228 -0.69 -17.00 -5.45
CA ALA A 228 -1.30 -16.82 -6.76
C ALA A 228 -1.82 -15.39 -6.98
N LEU A 229 -2.41 -14.77 -5.95
CA LEU A 229 -2.83 -13.36 -6.00
C LEU A 229 -1.63 -12.41 -6.13
N LEU A 230 -0.58 -12.65 -5.36
CA LEU A 230 0.65 -11.86 -5.40
C LEU A 230 1.33 -11.90 -6.78
N ASP A 231 1.36 -13.07 -7.43
CA ASP A 231 1.92 -13.22 -8.77
C ASP A 231 1.16 -12.40 -9.83
N VAL A 232 -0.16 -12.26 -9.67
CA VAL A 232 -0.98 -11.38 -10.52
C VAL A 232 -0.59 -9.91 -10.28
N ASP A 233 -0.46 -9.49 -9.03
CA ASP A 233 -0.10 -8.11 -8.67
C ASP A 233 1.29 -7.72 -9.21
N ILE A 234 2.29 -8.60 -9.04
CA ILE A 234 3.66 -8.38 -9.55
C ILE A 234 3.65 -8.29 -11.08
N LYS A 235 2.94 -9.19 -11.77
CA LYS A 235 2.83 -9.14 -13.24
C LYS A 235 2.15 -7.85 -13.69
N ALA A 236 1.09 -7.43 -13.02
CA ALA A 236 0.37 -6.18 -13.32
C ALA A 236 1.30 -4.95 -13.17
N LEU A 237 2.05 -4.85 -12.07
CA LEU A 237 3.02 -3.78 -11.85
C LEU A 237 4.10 -3.74 -12.93
N LEU A 238 4.75 -4.86 -13.22
CA LEU A 238 5.80 -4.95 -14.24
C LEU A 238 5.29 -4.64 -15.65
N MET A 239 4.05 -5.04 -15.97
CA MET A 239 3.41 -4.68 -17.24
C MET A 239 3.09 -3.18 -17.30
N GLY A 240 2.59 -2.61 -16.20
CA GLY A 240 2.34 -1.19 -16.04
C GLY A 240 3.60 -0.36 -16.27
N GLU A 241 4.68 -0.66 -15.57
CA GLU A 241 5.96 0.06 -15.68
C GLU A 241 6.54 0.00 -17.11
N LYS A 242 6.54 -1.18 -17.73
CA LYS A 242 7.00 -1.33 -19.13
C LYS A 242 6.13 -0.52 -20.11
N ALA A 243 4.82 -0.51 -19.90
CA ALA A 243 3.89 0.25 -20.72
C ALA A 243 4.11 1.76 -20.55
N ALA A 244 4.26 2.22 -19.30
CA ALA A 244 4.55 3.61 -18.96
C ALA A 244 5.84 4.08 -19.66
N ASN A 245 6.94 3.34 -19.48
CA ASN A 245 8.23 3.65 -20.12
C ASN A 245 8.14 3.67 -21.65
N LYS A 246 7.34 2.78 -22.24
CA LYS A 246 7.17 2.76 -23.69
C LYS A 246 6.31 3.93 -24.18
N ALA A 247 5.25 4.28 -23.48
CA ALA A 247 4.43 5.45 -23.78
C ALA A 247 5.24 6.74 -23.68
N ALA A 248 6.05 6.88 -22.62
CA ALA A 248 6.99 7.98 -22.42
C ALA A 248 7.96 8.16 -23.60
N SER A 249 8.63 7.07 -24.00
CA SER A 249 9.52 7.06 -25.17
C SER A 249 8.80 7.48 -26.45
N LEU A 250 7.56 7.02 -26.67
CA LEU A 250 6.76 7.41 -27.84
C LEU A 250 6.34 8.89 -27.79
N ALA A 251 6.06 9.45 -26.61
CA ALA A 251 5.69 10.84 -26.45
C ALA A 251 6.85 11.79 -26.81
N HIS A 252 8.08 11.44 -26.42
CA HIS A 252 9.29 12.19 -26.79
C HIS A 252 9.58 12.18 -28.29
N GLU A 253 9.24 11.09 -28.98
CA GLU A 253 9.40 10.97 -30.43
C GLU A 253 8.26 11.64 -31.22
N ALA A 254 7.12 11.89 -30.58
CA ALA A 254 5.91 12.39 -31.23
C ALA A 254 5.90 13.93 -31.35
N GLN A 255 5.53 14.43 -32.53
CA GLN A 255 5.42 15.87 -32.78
C GLN A 255 4.33 16.56 -31.94
N ASP A 256 3.29 15.83 -31.55
CA ASP A 256 2.20 16.32 -30.70
C ASP A 256 2.47 16.11 -29.19
N GLY A 257 3.61 15.52 -28.84
CA GLY A 257 4.00 15.23 -27.46
C GLY A 257 3.14 14.15 -26.79
N VAL A 258 2.41 13.32 -27.55
CA VAL A 258 1.53 12.27 -27.01
C VAL A 258 2.00 10.89 -27.43
N GLY A 259 2.32 10.06 -26.45
CA GLY A 259 2.69 8.66 -26.64
C GLY A 259 1.60 7.74 -26.10
N ARG A 260 1.19 6.73 -26.87
CA ARG A 260 0.22 5.70 -26.43
C ARG A 260 0.78 4.31 -26.62
N PHE A 261 0.61 3.46 -25.62
CA PHE A 261 1.00 2.06 -25.68
C PHE A 261 -0.10 1.17 -25.11
N SER A 262 -0.32 -0.01 -25.72
CA SER A 262 -1.19 -1.05 -25.17
C SER A 262 -0.59 -2.42 -25.40
N ALA A 263 -0.71 -3.31 -24.41
CA ALA A 263 -0.27 -4.70 -24.50
C ALA A 263 -1.23 -5.61 -23.75
N CYS A 264 -1.31 -6.87 -24.19
CA CYS A 264 -2.08 -7.92 -23.51
C CYS A 264 -1.19 -9.14 -23.25
N THR A 265 -1.40 -9.83 -22.13
CA THR A 265 -0.75 -11.12 -21.87
C THR A 265 -1.79 -12.25 -21.73
N PRO A 266 -1.50 -13.45 -22.25
CA PRO A 266 -2.37 -14.61 -22.06
C PRO A 266 -2.32 -15.16 -20.63
N SER A 267 -3.46 -15.75 -20.20
CA SER A 267 -3.78 -16.48 -18.96
C SER A 267 -2.71 -16.58 -17.87
N VAL A 268 -3.08 -16.12 -16.67
CA VAL A 268 -2.43 -16.49 -15.41
C VAL A 268 -3.11 -17.77 -14.87
N ASP A 269 -2.34 -18.84 -14.70
CA ASP A 269 -2.66 -20.08 -13.98
C ASP A 269 -4.02 -20.73 -14.27
N GLY A 270 -4.29 -21.07 -15.54
CA GLY A 270 -5.42 -21.92 -15.92
C GLY A 270 -6.81 -21.28 -15.74
N GLN A 271 -6.86 -20.02 -15.29
CA GLN A 271 -8.03 -19.17 -15.39
C GLN A 271 -7.90 -18.32 -16.66
N ASN A 272 -8.95 -18.28 -17.49
CA ASN A 272 -9.03 -17.44 -18.69
C ASN A 272 -9.11 -15.95 -18.29
N ILE A 273 -8.02 -15.42 -17.73
CA ILE A 273 -7.85 -14.03 -17.32
C ILE A 273 -6.81 -13.41 -18.24
N MET A 274 -7.21 -12.39 -18.99
CA MET A 274 -6.30 -11.64 -19.85
C MET A 274 -5.97 -10.32 -19.14
N LEU A 275 -4.69 -10.07 -18.91
CA LEU A 275 -4.25 -8.76 -18.42
C LEU A 275 -4.05 -7.85 -19.64
N THR A 276 -4.67 -6.69 -19.61
CA THR A 276 -4.51 -5.61 -20.59
C THR A 276 -3.89 -4.43 -19.88
N VAL A 277 -2.85 -3.84 -20.47
CA VAL A 277 -2.28 -2.58 -20.02
C VAL A 277 -2.43 -1.55 -21.12
N THR A 278 -2.77 -0.32 -20.72
CA THR A 278 -2.77 0.88 -21.56
C THR A 278 -1.99 1.97 -20.85
N ALA A 279 -1.10 2.65 -21.54
CA ALA A 279 -0.40 3.82 -21.02
C ALA A 279 -0.49 4.97 -22.03
N GLU A 280 -0.76 6.17 -21.52
CA GLU A 280 -0.71 7.43 -22.27
C GLU A 280 0.25 8.38 -21.57
N ALA A 281 1.28 8.82 -22.29
CA ALA A 281 2.22 9.83 -21.83
C ALA A 281 1.99 11.14 -22.58
N ARG A 282 2.10 12.26 -21.86
CA ARG A 282 1.97 13.61 -22.38
C ARG A 282 3.11 14.47 -21.91
N THR A 283 3.78 15.10 -22.85
CA THR A 283 4.84 16.07 -22.58
C THR A 283 4.25 17.48 -22.65
N VAL A 284 4.35 18.25 -21.56
CA VAL A 284 3.86 19.63 -21.48
C VAL A 284 5.02 20.54 -21.11
N THR A 285 5.37 21.45 -22.01
CA THR A 285 6.32 22.53 -21.71
C THR A 285 5.57 23.68 -21.04
N ASP A 286 6.00 24.07 -19.85
CA ASP A 286 5.44 25.21 -19.15
C ASP A 286 5.91 26.55 -19.73
N GLN A 287 5.38 27.66 -19.20
CA GLN A 287 5.70 29.01 -19.68
C GLN A 287 7.15 29.43 -19.39
N THR A 288 7.85 28.72 -18.51
CA THR A 288 9.26 28.95 -18.18
C THR A 288 10.21 28.12 -19.05
N GLY A 289 9.67 27.27 -19.92
CA GLY A 289 10.43 26.36 -20.77
C GLY A 289 10.74 25.02 -20.11
N HIS A 290 10.20 24.75 -18.92
CA HIS A 290 10.39 23.48 -18.21
C HIS A 290 9.48 22.41 -18.81
N VAL A 291 10.04 21.23 -19.08
CA VAL A 291 9.27 20.11 -19.62
C VAL A 291 8.79 19.22 -18.49
N ASN A 292 7.47 19.13 -18.32
CA ASN A 292 6.83 18.18 -17.43
C ASN A 292 6.25 17.03 -18.24
N GLU A 293 6.48 15.80 -17.81
CA GLU A 293 5.91 14.63 -18.45
C GLU A 293 4.88 14.00 -17.52
N THR A 294 3.66 13.79 -18.00
CA THR A 294 2.62 13.07 -17.26
C THR A 294 2.36 11.74 -17.94
N VAL A 295 2.48 10.64 -17.21
CA VAL A 295 2.19 9.28 -17.70
C VAL A 295 1.03 8.70 -16.91
N ASP A 296 -0.09 8.46 -17.58
CA ASP A 296 -1.27 7.75 -17.06
C ASP A 296 -1.24 6.31 -17.54
N THR A 297 -1.07 5.38 -16.62
CA THR A 297 -1.03 3.94 -16.89
C THR A 297 -2.21 3.27 -16.23
N CYS A 298 -2.98 2.51 -17.00
CA CYS A 298 -4.05 1.66 -16.51
C CYS A 298 -3.76 0.21 -16.87
N VAL A 299 -3.81 -0.67 -15.87
CA VAL A 299 -3.80 -2.12 -16.03
C VAL A 299 -5.18 -2.62 -15.66
N SER A 300 -5.79 -3.41 -16.52
CA SER A 300 -7.11 -4.00 -16.32
C SER A 300 -7.04 -5.51 -16.59
N PHE A 301 -7.90 -6.28 -15.93
CA PHE A 301 -8.14 -7.66 -16.32
C PHE A 301 -9.43 -7.77 -17.12
N VAL A 302 -9.43 -8.65 -18.10
CA VAL A 302 -10.61 -9.08 -18.84
C VAL A 302 -10.90 -10.51 -18.44
N ASP A 303 -12.09 -10.75 -17.90
CA ASP A 303 -12.53 -12.10 -17.54
C ASP A 303 -12.95 -12.93 -18.76
N GLN A 304 -13.23 -14.21 -18.53
CA GLN A 304 -13.68 -15.15 -19.57
C GLN A 304 -15.00 -14.75 -20.28
N HIS A 305 -15.73 -13.76 -19.76
CA HIS A 305 -16.95 -13.22 -20.34
C HIS A 305 -16.71 -11.86 -21.04
N GLY A 306 -15.46 -11.42 -21.18
CA GLY A 306 -15.11 -10.16 -21.82
C GLY A 306 -15.34 -8.94 -20.93
N ARG A 307 -15.54 -9.10 -19.61
CA ARG A 307 -15.75 -7.97 -18.69
C ARG A 307 -14.40 -7.45 -18.22
N THR A 308 -14.17 -6.15 -18.45
CA THR A 308 -12.97 -5.45 -18.00
C THR A 308 -13.13 -4.91 -16.58
N ARG A 309 -12.11 -5.06 -15.76
CA ARG A 309 -11.98 -4.44 -14.43
C ARG A 309 -10.57 -3.90 -14.25
N ASP A 310 -10.47 -2.64 -13.84
CA ASP A 310 -9.17 -2.00 -13.60
C ASP A 310 -8.52 -2.59 -12.34
N LEU A 311 -7.30 -3.09 -12.53
CA LEU A 311 -6.44 -3.67 -11.51
C LEU A 311 -5.42 -2.69 -10.99
N ALA A 312 -4.95 -1.72 -11.77
CA ALA A 312 -3.99 -0.72 -11.32
C ALA A 312 -4.20 0.52 -12.18
N ARG A 313 -4.19 1.70 -11.59
CA ARG A 313 -4.04 2.95 -12.32
C ARG A 313 -3.04 3.83 -11.59
N SER A 314 -2.00 4.25 -12.29
CA SER A 314 -1.02 5.18 -11.78
C SER A 314 -0.92 6.38 -12.71
N VAL A 315 -0.80 7.56 -12.12
CA VAL A 315 -0.45 8.78 -12.84
C VAL A 315 0.86 9.27 -12.24
N VAL A 316 1.92 9.26 -13.05
CA VAL A 316 3.24 9.74 -12.65
C VAL A 316 3.50 11.05 -13.36
N ILE A 317 3.88 12.07 -12.60
CA ILE A 317 4.41 13.32 -13.16
C ILE A 317 5.92 13.24 -12.98
N ILE A 318 6.65 13.25 -14.09
CA ILE A 318 8.11 13.24 -14.14
C ILE A 318 8.54 14.66 -14.48
N ASP A 319 9.24 15.29 -13.53
CA ASP A 319 9.97 16.53 -13.76
C ASP A 319 11.30 16.20 -14.47
N GLU A 320 11.71 17.00 -15.45
CA GLU A 320 12.99 16.81 -16.15
C GLU A 320 14.20 16.81 -15.20
N SER A 321 14.07 17.47 -14.04
CA SER A 321 15.10 17.49 -13.00
C SER A 321 15.20 16.21 -12.15
N ASP A 322 14.20 15.32 -12.21
CA ASP A 322 14.13 14.05 -11.48
C ASP A 322 14.59 12.83 -12.30
N ARG A 323 15.01 13.02 -13.56
CA ARG A 323 15.58 11.99 -14.45
C ARG A 323 17.10 11.86 -14.32
#